data_AF-A0A6N7RNU8-F1
#
_entry.id   AF-A0A6N7RNU8-F1
#
_cell.length_a   1.000
_cell.length_b   1.000
_cell.length_c   1.000
_cell.angle_alpha   90.00
_cell.angle_beta   90.00
_cell.angle_gamma   90.00
#
_symmetry.space_group_name_H-M   'P 1'
#
loop_
_entity.id
_entity.type
_entity.pdbx_description
1 polymer ?
#
loop_
_entity_poly.entity_id
_entity_poly.type
_entity_poly.pdbx_seq_one_letter_code
_entity_poly.pdbx_strand_id
1 'polypeptide(L)'
;MKGIASILKPNITSLGYGLFLAINAAGVWGGVFPFLPLEFQTTEIVFWFFLAQSLVFSFSYFASALGSYFFPGPTRTFIVRLATMPYLLGWCCLIAAIYLDAWALPLVIAGGALLGLGSAGFYMLWQRLFASQDSDTGNRDLIQGTVYAAVLYFSLYLIPQAVTAFLIPLVFLPLFGLTIVLKSREIDLDQAMFQDVPRDHPRVYQRLANDYWRSALCVGALGFCTGIMRSLAIGEPAVGSLVNVLSMGGSLTAAVALLVLWQFKNLSVNVVGAYRIFFPFVITSFLLLPFLPEEYARWLAGGLYAVYSVAIMLMMIQCAQASRDRGINPVFIYGFFGGIVYALHDVGFIGGTFAEQILVIGIAPLAVVALVAVYLLGLMYFIGQGGFRRIFKHGDSNDAAASIELVALRAHAVEKKPAVAEADAAPAKKAGGKRGERTARPRREEKERVYLDRISKQAALLQQHYRLSERETEVMELIARGNTVARIAEDLVVTENTIRTHSKRIYAKLDIHKKQELLDLIESFDPNDLQE
;
A
#
# COMPACT_ATOMS: atom_id res chain seq x y z
N MET A 1 18.56 17.84 15.75
CA MET A 1 17.58 17.54 14.69
C MET A 1 18.34 17.10 13.45
N LYS A 2 18.17 15.86 12.98
CA LYS A 2 18.63 15.46 11.65
C LYS A 2 17.68 16.15 10.65
N GLY A 3 18.14 17.20 9.97
CA GLY A 3 17.29 18.01 9.09
C GLY A 3 16.69 17.19 7.94
N ILE A 4 15.63 17.71 7.31
CA ILE A 4 14.95 17.11 6.14
C ILE A 4 15.96 16.69 5.04
N ALA A 5 17.04 17.47 4.86
CA ALA A 5 18.13 17.17 3.93
C ALA A 5 18.89 15.85 4.24
N SER A 6 18.99 15.45 5.50
CA SER A 6 19.61 14.18 5.88
C SER A 6 18.72 12.97 5.61
N ILE A 7 17.40 13.21 5.52
CA ILE A 7 16.43 12.18 5.17
C ILE A 7 16.51 11.97 3.68
N LEU A 8 16.41 13.03 2.88
CA LEU A 8 16.60 13.01 1.41
C LEU A 8 18.06 12.81 0.98
N LYS A 9 18.91 12.17 1.78
CA LYS A 9 20.26 11.81 1.33
C LYS A 9 20.13 10.62 0.37
N PRO A 10 20.56 10.73 -0.90
CA PRO A 10 20.40 9.66 -1.86
C PRO A 10 21.27 8.47 -1.45
N ASN A 11 20.76 7.26 -1.68
CA ASN A 11 21.54 6.04 -1.64
C ASN A 11 21.43 5.28 -2.97
N ILE A 12 22.22 4.22 -3.12
CA ILE A 12 22.31 3.45 -4.36
C ILE A 12 20.94 2.85 -4.73
N THR A 13 20.19 2.37 -3.72
CA THR A 13 18.87 1.75 -3.89
C THR A 13 17.83 2.76 -4.38
N SER A 14 17.71 3.91 -3.70
CA SER A 14 16.75 4.96 -4.00
C SER A 14 17.03 5.60 -5.36
N LEU A 15 18.31 5.83 -5.70
CA LEU A 15 18.68 6.36 -7.02
C LEU A 15 18.42 5.33 -8.13
N GLY A 16 18.77 4.06 -7.91
CA GLY A 16 18.52 2.98 -8.87
C GLY A 16 17.04 2.79 -9.16
N TYR A 17 16.22 2.70 -8.12
CA TYR A 17 14.77 2.60 -8.25
C TYR A 17 14.17 3.87 -8.86
N GLY A 18 14.67 5.05 -8.47
CA GLY A 18 14.23 6.32 -9.03
C GLY A 18 14.49 6.45 -10.53
N LEU A 19 15.68 6.05 -11.00
CA LEU A 19 16.02 5.98 -12.42
C LEU A 19 15.07 5.04 -13.16
N PHE A 20 14.89 3.81 -12.64
CA PHE A 20 14.00 2.83 -13.23
C PHE A 20 12.55 3.36 -13.35
N LEU A 21 12.03 3.95 -12.28
CA LEU A 21 10.66 4.46 -12.24
C LEU A 21 10.48 5.68 -13.15
N ALA A 22 11.46 6.59 -13.24
CA ALA A 22 11.43 7.74 -14.14
C ALA A 22 11.35 7.31 -15.62
N ILE A 23 12.11 6.29 -16.00
CA ILE A 23 12.13 5.78 -17.37
C ILE A 23 10.83 5.03 -17.68
N ASN A 24 10.31 4.26 -16.72
CA ASN A 24 9.01 3.61 -16.88
C ASN A 24 7.88 4.62 -17.01
N ALA A 25 7.91 5.71 -16.24
CA ALA A 25 6.97 6.80 -16.36
C ALA A 25 7.03 7.46 -17.74
N ALA A 26 8.24 7.72 -18.24
CA ALA A 26 8.44 8.40 -19.51
C ALA A 26 8.23 7.51 -20.74
N GLY A 27 8.43 6.20 -20.65
CA GLY A 27 8.30 5.29 -21.79
C GLY A 27 7.06 4.39 -21.70
N VAL A 28 6.96 3.61 -20.63
CA VAL A 28 6.08 2.43 -20.55
C VAL A 28 4.66 2.80 -20.12
N TRP A 29 4.54 3.69 -19.13
CA TRP A 29 3.25 4.08 -18.53
C TRP A 29 2.55 5.22 -19.26
N GLY A 30 3.36 6.13 -19.83
CA GLY A 30 2.85 7.30 -20.51
C GLY A 30 2.32 7.05 -21.91
N GLY A 31 2.71 5.93 -22.54
CA GLY A 31 2.45 5.43 -23.90
C GLY A 31 2.47 6.42 -25.07
N VAL A 32 2.64 7.70 -24.78
CA VAL A 32 3.21 8.75 -25.61
C VAL A 32 4.66 8.71 -25.21
N PHE A 33 5.52 8.48 -26.18
CA PHE A 33 6.94 8.61 -25.94
C PHE A 33 7.25 10.10 -26.07
N PRO A 34 7.43 10.87 -24.99
CA PRO A 34 7.77 12.28 -25.11
C PRO A 34 9.11 12.49 -25.86
N PHE A 35 9.82 11.40 -26.15
CA PHE A 35 11.12 11.37 -26.81
C PHE A 35 11.15 10.66 -28.16
N LEU A 36 10.04 10.07 -28.64
CA LEU A 36 9.96 9.63 -30.05
C LEU A 36 9.42 10.77 -30.92
N PRO A 37 9.78 10.84 -32.20
CA PRO A 37 9.22 11.82 -33.13
C PRO A 37 7.69 11.79 -33.11
N LEU A 38 7.03 12.96 -33.07
CA LEU A 38 5.56 13.04 -33.08
C LEU A 38 4.95 12.42 -34.35
N GLU A 39 5.66 12.52 -35.48
CA GLU A 39 5.27 11.91 -36.76
C GLU A 39 5.17 10.38 -36.68
N PHE A 40 5.95 9.75 -35.81
CA PHE A 40 5.92 8.31 -35.58
C PHE A 40 4.76 7.88 -34.66
N GLN A 41 4.18 8.81 -33.88
CA GLN A 41 3.18 8.51 -32.86
C GLN A 41 1.76 8.58 -33.43
N THR A 42 1.50 7.78 -34.47
CA THR A 42 0.14 7.62 -35.00
C THR A 42 -0.74 6.89 -33.99
N THR A 43 -2.05 7.14 -34.04
CA THR A 43 -3.05 6.48 -33.18
C THR A 43 -2.93 4.96 -33.23
N GLU A 44 -2.69 4.40 -34.42
CA GLU A 44 -2.52 2.96 -34.62
C GLU A 44 -1.26 2.42 -33.92
N ILE A 45 -0.11 3.08 -34.11
CA ILE A 45 1.16 2.69 -33.49
C ILE A 45 1.07 2.75 -31.97
N VAL A 46 0.53 3.85 -31.42
CA VAL A 46 0.38 4.05 -29.98
C VAL A 46 -0.59 3.03 -29.37
N PHE A 47 -1.69 2.74 -30.07
CA PHE A 47 -2.66 1.73 -29.64
C PHE A 47 -2.03 0.34 -29.54
N TRP A 48 -1.39 -0.14 -30.61
CA TRP A 48 -0.82 -1.48 -30.63
C TRP A 48 0.39 -1.62 -29.71
N PHE A 49 1.21 -0.58 -29.59
CA PHE A 49 2.26 -0.51 -28.58
C PHE A 49 1.70 -0.74 -27.18
N PHE A 50 0.72 0.08 -26.80
CA PHE A 50 0.18 0.09 -25.46
C PHE A 50 -0.55 -1.21 -25.14
N LEU A 51 -1.37 -1.71 -26.07
CA LEU A 51 -2.08 -2.98 -25.91
C LEU A 51 -1.13 -4.16 -25.72
N ALA A 52 -0.09 -4.26 -26.55
CA ALA A 52 0.91 -5.33 -26.42
C ALA A 52 1.69 -5.23 -25.11
N GLN A 53 2.09 -4.01 -24.74
CA GLN A 53 2.80 -3.74 -23.50
C GLN A 53 1.96 -4.09 -22.28
N SER A 54 0.71 -3.63 -22.22
CA SER A 54 -0.12 -3.74 -21.03
C SER A 54 -0.55 -5.19 -20.78
N LEU A 55 -0.95 -5.92 -21.84
CA LEU A 55 -1.30 -7.34 -21.77
C LEU A 55 -0.12 -8.22 -21.34
N VAL A 56 1.08 -8.01 -21.90
CA VAL A 56 2.25 -8.78 -21.50
C VAL A 56 2.68 -8.40 -20.09
N PHE A 57 2.56 -7.13 -19.71
CA PHE A 57 2.83 -6.67 -18.35
C PHE A 57 1.91 -7.38 -17.35
N SER A 58 0.59 -7.33 -17.52
CA SER A 58 -0.36 -7.98 -16.60
C SER A 58 -0.21 -9.50 -16.58
N PHE A 59 -0.02 -10.14 -17.75
CA PHE A 59 0.25 -11.57 -17.84
C PHE A 59 1.54 -11.95 -17.10
N SER A 60 2.59 -11.14 -17.18
CA SER A 60 3.87 -11.40 -16.49
C SER A 60 3.72 -11.45 -14.97
N TYR A 61 2.81 -10.67 -14.38
CA TYR A 61 2.50 -10.72 -12.95
C TYR A 61 1.83 -12.04 -12.55
N PHE A 62 0.81 -12.47 -13.32
CA PHE A 62 0.18 -13.78 -13.10
C PHE A 62 1.17 -14.93 -13.32
N ALA A 63 1.95 -14.87 -14.40
CA ALA A 63 2.97 -15.86 -14.70
C ALA A 63 4.03 -15.94 -13.58
N SER A 64 4.37 -14.80 -12.94
CA SER A 64 5.28 -14.78 -11.78
C SER A 64 4.65 -15.42 -10.55
N ALA A 65 3.37 -15.14 -10.27
CA ALA A 65 2.64 -15.78 -9.17
C ALA A 65 2.52 -17.30 -9.37
N LEU A 66 2.06 -17.75 -10.55
CA LEU A 66 2.00 -19.17 -10.89
C LEU A 66 3.41 -19.80 -10.93
N GLY A 67 4.40 -19.08 -11.45
CA GLY A 67 5.79 -19.52 -11.51
C GLY A 67 6.37 -19.80 -10.13
N SER A 68 6.06 -18.97 -9.13
CA SER A 68 6.46 -19.23 -7.75
C SER A 68 5.81 -20.48 -7.14
N TYR A 69 4.63 -20.87 -7.64
CA TYR A 69 3.91 -22.07 -7.21
C TYR A 69 4.42 -23.36 -7.87
N PHE A 70 4.68 -23.33 -9.18
CA PHE A 70 5.07 -24.52 -9.96
C PHE A 70 6.58 -24.67 -10.15
N PHE A 71 7.34 -23.57 -10.20
CA PHE A 71 8.77 -23.53 -10.50
C PHE A 71 9.53 -22.70 -9.44
N PRO A 72 9.66 -23.21 -8.20
CA PRO A 72 10.28 -22.46 -7.09
C PRO A 72 11.78 -22.19 -7.29
N GLY A 73 12.50 -22.99 -8.10
CA GLY A 73 13.95 -22.83 -8.30
C GLY A 73 14.34 -21.48 -8.95
N PRO A 74 13.89 -21.18 -10.18
CA PRO A 74 14.20 -19.90 -10.83
C PRO A 74 13.69 -18.68 -10.07
N THR A 75 12.56 -18.81 -9.36
CA THR A 75 11.98 -17.71 -8.58
C THR A 75 12.75 -17.40 -7.29
N ARG A 76 13.50 -18.36 -6.75
CA ARG A 76 14.45 -18.16 -5.64
C ARG A 76 15.70 -17.38 -6.04
N THR A 77 16.11 -17.45 -7.30
CA THR A 77 17.33 -16.77 -7.78
C THR A 77 17.05 -15.36 -8.26
N PHE A 78 17.96 -14.41 -8.00
CA PHE A 78 17.87 -13.03 -8.50
C PHE A 78 18.45 -12.95 -9.92
N ILE A 79 17.70 -13.41 -10.91
CA ILE A 79 18.18 -13.43 -12.30
C ILE A 79 17.88 -12.09 -12.98
N VAL A 80 18.72 -11.09 -12.72
CA VAL A 80 18.56 -9.74 -13.29
C VAL A 80 18.54 -9.76 -14.82
N ARG A 81 19.33 -10.66 -15.44
CA ARG A 81 19.40 -10.81 -16.91
C ARG A 81 18.06 -11.12 -17.56
N LEU A 82 17.15 -11.82 -16.87
CA LEU A 82 15.81 -12.14 -17.40
C LEU A 82 14.92 -10.89 -17.53
N ALA A 83 15.16 -9.85 -16.73
CA ALA A 83 14.47 -8.57 -16.85
C ALA A 83 15.21 -7.63 -17.82
N THR A 84 16.54 -7.56 -17.73
CA THR A 84 17.36 -6.63 -18.53
C THR A 84 17.31 -6.95 -20.02
N MET A 85 17.38 -8.22 -20.43
CA MET A 85 17.46 -8.57 -21.86
C MET A 85 16.18 -8.21 -22.62
N PRO A 86 14.96 -8.59 -22.17
CA PRO A 86 13.73 -8.15 -22.83
C PRO A 86 13.58 -6.62 -22.80
N TYR A 87 13.95 -5.96 -21.71
CA TYR A 87 13.84 -4.51 -21.63
C TYR A 87 14.75 -3.80 -22.64
N LEU A 88 16.01 -4.24 -22.77
CA LEU A 88 16.96 -3.72 -23.77
C LEU A 88 16.43 -3.96 -25.18
N LEU A 89 16.06 -5.21 -25.49
CA LEU A 89 15.56 -5.59 -26.81
C LEU A 89 14.30 -4.80 -27.17
N GLY A 90 13.40 -4.56 -26.20
CA GLY A 90 12.21 -3.75 -26.39
C GLY A 90 12.52 -2.31 -26.83
N TRP A 91 13.47 -1.65 -26.17
CA TRP A 91 13.95 -0.33 -26.59
C TRP A 91 14.65 -0.35 -27.95
N CYS A 92 15.46 -1.38 -28.22
CA CYS A 92 16.08 -1.55 -29.54
C CYS A 92 15.04 -1.72 -30.65
N CYS A 93 13.95 -2.47 -30.42
CA CYS A 93 12.84 -2.60 -31.36
C CYS A 93 12.15 -1.27 -31.63
N LEU A 94 11.89 -0.47 -30.59
CA LEU A 94 11.29 0.86 -30.76
C LEU A 94 12.20 1.81 -31.54
N ILE A 95 13.49 1.84 -31.23
CA ILE A 95 14.47 2.65 -31.97
C ILE A 95 14.54 2.18 -33.42
N ALA A 96 14.60 0.87 -33.67
CA ALA A 96 14.61 0.32 -35.02
C ALA A 96 13.35 0.68 -35.81
N ALA A 97 12.18 0.71 -35.16
CA ALA A 97 10.91 1.06 -35.79
C ALA A 97 10.89 2.51 -36.33
N ILE A 98 11.66 3.43 -35.76
CA ILE A 98 11.80 4.81 -36.25
C ILE A 98 12.50 4.85 -37.62
N TYR A 99 13.39 3.90 -37.90
CA TYR A 99 14.21 3.90 -39.12
C TYR A 99 13.75 2.89 -40.18
N LEU A 100 12.88 1.95 -39.80
CA LEU A 100 12.43 0.85 -40.65
C LEU A 100 10.92 0.94 -40.86
N ASP A 101 10.46 1.92 -41.66
CA ASP A 101 9.04 2.21 -41.89
C ASP A 101 8.21 0.98 -42.25
N ALA A 102 8.72 0.12 -43.13
CA ALA A 102 8.05 -1.11 -43.58
C ALA A 102 7.81 -2.13 -42.45
N TRP A 103 8.61 -2.07 -41.37
CA TRP A 103 8.55 -2.97 -40.22
C TRP A 103 8.11 -2.26 -38.93
N ALA A 104 7.71 -0.99 -39.02
CA ALA A 104 7.42 -0.16 -37.85
C ALA A 104 6.37 -0.80 -36.93
N LEU A 105 5.21 -1.20 -37.45
CA LEU A 105 4.13 -1.77 -36.65
C LEU A 105 4.51 -3.11 -35.98
N PRO A 106 5.05 -4.13 -36.68
CA PRO A 106 5.53 -5.36 -36.03
C PRO A 106 6.61 -5.10 -34.97
N LEU A 107 7.56 -4.20 -35.24
CA LEU A 107 8.62 -3.86 -34.29
C LEU A 107 8.07 -3.14 -33.05
N VAL A 108 7.06 -2.30 -33.20
CA VAL A 108 6.38 -1.62 -32.10
C VAL A 108 5.62 -2.61 -31.22
N ILE A 109 4.90 -3.56 -31.81
CA ILE A 109 4.18 -4.61 -31.07
C ILE A 109 5.17 -5.48 -30.29
N ALA A 110 6.23 -5.94 -30.95
CA ALA A 110 7.30 -6.71 -30.30
C ALA A 110 7.99 -5.90 -29.20
N GLY A 111 8.28 -4.63 -29.47
CA GLY A 111 8.88 -3.69 -28.52
C GLY A 111 8.01 -3.48 -27.28
N GLY A 112 6.71 -3.26 -27.48
CA GLY A 112 5.72 -3.16 -26.40
C GLY A 112 5.68 -4.40 -25.53
N ALA A 113 5.54 -5.57 -26.15
CA ALA A 113 5.54 -6.85 -25.44
C ALA A 113 6.82 -7.07 -24.60
N LEU A 114 8.00 -6.83 -25.20
CA LEU A 114 9.28 -6.99 -24.54
C LEU A 114 9.50 -5.99 -23.40
N LEU A 115 9.06 -4.74 -23.58
CA LEU A 115 9.06 -3.73 -22.52
C LEU A 115 8.09 -4.07 -21.39
N GLY A 116 6.91 -4.60 -21.70
CA GLY A 116 5.97 -5.12 -20.70
C GLY A 116 6.63 -6.21 -19.85
N LEU A 117 7.24 -7.21 -20.50
CA LEU A 117 7.92 -8.30 -19.81
C LEU A 117 9.11 -7.81 -18.96
N GLY A 118 9.98 -6.98 -19.54
CA GLY A 118 11.16 -6.44 -18.85
C GLY A 118 10.78 -5.55 -17.67
N SER A 119 9.78 -4.69 -17.83
CA SER A 119 9.29 -3.80 -16.76
C SER A 119 8.72 -4.59 -15.60
N ALA A 120 7.88 -5.59 -15.87
CA ALA A 120 7.33 -6.46 -14.83
C ALA A 120 8.46 -7.19 -14.09
N GLY A 121 9.45 -7.71 -14.81
CA GLY A 121 10.63 -8.34 -14.22
C GLY A 121 11.42 -7.40 -13.29
N PHE A 122 11.66 -6.15 -13.69
CA PHE A 122 12.35 -5.18 -12.83
C PHE A 122 11.50 -4.81 -11.61
N TYR A 123 10.20 -4.59 -11.75
CA TYR A 123 9.33 -4.34 -10.59
C TYR A 123 9.37 -5.51 -9.60
N MET A 124 9.41 -6.77 -10.08
CA MET A 124 9.60 -7.94 -9.21
C MET A 124 10.95 -7.93 -8.49
N LEU A 125 12.03 -7.57 -9.18
CA LEU A 125 13.37 -7.49 -8.57
C LEU A 125 13.44 -6.40 -7.50
N TRP A 126 12.91 -5.22 -7.78
CA TRP A 126 12.82 -4.12 -6.81
C TRP A 126 11.94 -4.51 -5.61
N GLN A 127 10.80 -5.15 -5.86
CA GLN A 127 9.92 -5.64 -4.80
C GLN A 127 10.66 -6.60 -3.85
N ARG A 128 11.40 -7.56 -4.41
CA ARG A 128 12.18 -8.52 -3.61
C ARG A 128 13.27 -7.82 -2.79
N LEU A 129 13.94 -6.82 -3.36
CA LEU A 129 14.95 -6.04 -2.66
C LEU A 129 14.37 -5.24 -1.50
N PHE A 130 13.24 -4.54 -1.71
CA PHE A 130 12.62 -3.78 -0.63
C PHE A 130 12.03 -4.66 0.46
N ALA A 131 11.53 -5.85 0.11
CA ALA A 131 11.03 -6.81 1.07
C ALA A 131 12.15 -7.44 1.91
N SER A 132 13.36 -7.62 1.37
CA SER A 132 14.49 -8.22 2.10
C SER A 132 15.17 -7.27 3.09
N GLN A 133 15.01 -5.97 2.92
CA GLN A 133 15.53 -4.96 3.84
C GLN A 133 14.63 -4.83 5.09
N ASP A 134 15.17 -4.25 6.17
CA ASP A 134 14.37 -3.84 7.33
C ASP A 134 13.21 -2.93 6.91
N SER A 135 12.08 -3.00 7.63
CA SER A 135 10.84 -2.29 7.28
C SER A 135 11.07 -0.79 7.06
N ASP A 136 11.77 -0.13 7.99
CA ASP A 136 12.01 1.31 7.91
C ASP A 136 12.92 1.67 6.74
N THR A 137 13.98 0.88 6.51
CA THR A 137 14.94 1.11 5.42
C THR A 137 14.29 0.88 4.05
N GLY A 138 13.61 -0.25 3.87
CA GLY A 138 12.97 -0.61 2.60
C GLY A 138 11.85 0.35 2.21
N ASN A 139 10.99 0.72 3.17
CA ASN A 139 9.92 1.70 2.91
C ASN A 139 10.50 3.06 2.60
N ARG A 140 11.51 3.51 3.35
CA ARG A 140 12.19 4.78 3.11
C ARG A 140 12.86 4.82 1.73
N ASP A 141 13.62 3.80 1.36
CA ASP A 141 14.32 3.71 0.07
C ASP A 141 13.34 3.74 -1.10
N LEU A 142 12.21 3.04 -0.97
CA LEU A 142 11.12 3.03 -1.95
C LEU A 142 10.52 4.43 -2.13
N ILE A 143 10.08 5.07 -1.04
CA ILE A 143 9.45 6.40 -1.09
C ILE A 143 10.45 7.46 -1.61
N GLN A 144 11.71 7.37 -1.19
CA GLN A 144 12.76 8.26 -1.69
C GLN A 144 13.05 8.05 -3.16
N GLY A 145 13.07 6.79 -3.61
CA GLY A 145 13.21 6.52 -5.03
C GLY A 145 12.04 7.08 -5.83
N THR A 146 10.81 7.09 -5.31
CA THR A 146 9.67 7.79 -5.92
C THR A 146 9.88 9.31 -6.02
N VAL A 147 10.45 9.94 -4.98
CA VAL A 147 10.83 11.36 -5.03
C VAL A 147 11.88 11.61 -6.13
N TYR A 148 12.95 10.82 -6.14
CA TYR A 148 14.00 10.96 -7.15
C TYR A 148 13.50 10.65 -8.56
N ALA A 149 12.56 9.72 -8.73
CA ALA A 149 11.96 9.41 -10.01
C ALA A 149 11.31 10.63 -10.64
N ALA A 150 10.54 11.40 -9.86
CA ALA A 150 9.91 12.62 -10.35
C ALA A 150 10.95 13.69 -10.71
N VAL A 151 11.97 13.89 -9.87
CA VAL A 151 13.06 14.86 -10.16
C VAL A 151 13.82 14.48 -11.43
N LEU A 152 14.17 13.20 -11.58
CA LEU A 152 14.85 12.67 -12.76
C LEU A 152 13.96 12.79 -14.00
N TYR A 153 12.68 12.45 -13.89
CA TYR A 153 11.70 12.59 -14.96
C TYR A 153 11.63 14.03 -15.49
N PHE A 154 11.49 15.03 -14.62
CA PHE A 154 11.49 16.44 -15.04
C PHE A 154 12.84 16.88 -15.60
N SER A 155 13.94 16.32 -15.11
CA SER A 155 15.28 16.59 -15.64
C SER A 155 15.47 16.07 -17.07
N LEU A 156 14.75 15.01 -17.46
CA LEU A 156 14.80 14.48 -18.83
C LEU A 156 14.27 15.49 -19.87
N TYR A 157 13.40 16.44 -19.48
CA TYR A 157 12.93 17.51 -20.36
C TYR A 157 14.02 18.54 -20.69
N LEU A 158 15.13 18.56 -19.93
CA LEU A 158 16.28 19.41 -20.24
C LEU A 158 17.17 18.80 -21.36
N ILE A 159 16.98 17.51 -21.65
CA ILE A 159 17.75 16.79 -22.66
C ILE A 159 17.03 16.87 -24.01
N PRO A 160 17.73 17.19 -25.11
CA PRO A 160 17.14 17.16 -26.45
C PRO A 160 16.51 15.80 -26.77
N GLN A 161 15.24 15.81 -27.24
CA GLN A 161 14.46 14.60 -27.51
C GLN A 161 15.19 13.58 -28.38
N ALA A 162 15.94 14.06 -29.38
CA ALA A 162 16.71 13.23 -30.31
C ALA A 162 17.73 12.31 -29.63
N VAL A 163 18.24 12.68 -28.45
CA VAL A 163 19.27 11.91 -27.73
C VAL A 163 18.63 11.03 -26.66
N THR A 164 17.50 11.47 -26.08
CA THR A 164 16.89 10.81 -24.92
C THR A 164 16.44 9.38 -25.21
N ALA A 165 15.93 9.08 -26.42
CA ALA A 165 15.56 7.73 -26.82
C ALA A 165 16.74 6.75 -26.75
N PHE A 166 17.95 7.19 -27.10
CA PHE A 166 19.17 6.38 -27.05
C PHE A 166 19.78 6.30 -25.65
N LEU A 167 19.61 7.34 -24.83
CA LEU A 167 20.10 7.34 -23.44
C LEU A 167 19.45 6.25 -22.60
N ILE A 168 18.20 5.89 -22.88
CA ILE A 168 17.49 4.86 -22.11
C ILE A 168 18.21 3.50 -22.18
N PRO A 169 18.39 2.88 -23.36
CA PRO A 169 19.09 1.60 -23.44
C PRO A 169 20.61 1.72 -23.20
N LEU A 170 21.25 2.83 -23.56
CA LEU A 170 22.73 2.95 -23.52
C LEU A 170 23.28 3.43 -22.18
N VAL A 171 22.54 4.26 -21.44
CA VAL A 171 23.02 4.88 -20.20
C VAL A 171 22.16 4.43 -19.04
N PHE A 172 20.87 4.70 -19.09
CA PHE A 172 20.03 4.54 -17.92
C PHE A 172 19.77 3.08 -17.56
N LEU A 173 19.49 2.21 -18.54
CA LEU A 173 19.30 0.77 -18.33
C LEU A 173 20.53 0.10 -17.70
N PRO A 174 21.76 0.31 -18.21
CA PRO A 174 22.96 -0.16 -17.53
C PRO A 174 23.12 0.39 -16.11
N LEU A 175 22.78 1.67 -15.87
CA LEU A 175 22.89 2.28 -14.55
C LEU A 175 21.94 1.61 -13.53
N PHE A 176 20.63 1.60 -13.78
CA PHE A 176 19.71 0.99 -12.82
C PHE A 176 19.86 -0.56 -12.79
N GLY A 177 20.23 -1.19 -13.91
CA GLY A 177 20.60 -2.60 -13.97
C GLY A 177 21.82 -2.93 -13.09
N LEU A 178 22.85 -2.07 -13.10
CA LEU A 178 24.01 -2.23 -12.22
C LEU A 178 23.63 -2.05 -10.75
N THR A 179 22.80 -1.06 -10.43
CA THR A 179 22.38 -0.82 -9.03
C THR A 179 21.66 -2.04 -8.44
N ILE A 180 20.74 -2.65 -9.19
CA ILE A 180 20.02 -3.84 -8.71
C ILE A 180 20.94 -5.06 -8.62
N VAL A 181 21.91 -5.24 -9.54
CA VAL A 181 22.90 -6.32 -9.46
C VAL A 181 23.81 -6.19 -8.25
N LEU A 182 24.27 -4.98 -7.94
CA LEU A 182 25.10 -4.72 -6.76
C LEU A 182 24.30 -4.99 -5.48
N LYS A 183 23.07 -4.46 -5.40
CA LYS A 183 22.21 -4.65 -4.22
C LYS A 183 21.68 -6.06 -4.06
N SER A 184 21.46 -6.81 -5.15
CA SER A 184 21.03 -8.21 -5.04
C SER A 184 22.08 -9.10 -4.38
N ARG A 185 23.37 -8.72 -4.39
CA ARG A 185 24.45 -9.46 -3.72
C ARG A 185 24.49 -9.24 -2.21
N GLU A 186 23.85 -8.18 -1.72
CA GLU A 186 23.74 -7.87 -0.29
C GLU A 186 22.52 -8.52 0.36
N ILE A 187 21.66 -9.19 -0.43
CA ILE A 187 20.42 -9.81 0.06
C ILE A 187 20.75 -11.12 0.77
N ASP A 188 20.28 -11.24 2.00
CA ASP A 188 20.24 -12.51 2.73
C ASP A 188 19.12 -13.40 2.15
N LEU A 189 19.52 -14.46 1.44
CA LEU A 189 18.61 -15.41 0.81
C LEU A 189 18.11 -16.48 1.80
N ASP A 190 18.63 -16.52 3.02
CA ASP A 190 18.22 -17.49 4.04
C ASP A 190 16.96 -17.03 4.79
N GLN A 191 16.49 -15.81 4.54
CA GLN A 191 15.23 -15.31 5.08
C GLN A 191 14.04 -16.22 4.70
N ALA A 192 13.13 -16.44 5.66
CA ALA A 192 12.00 -17.36 5.51
C ALA A 192 11.18 -17.14 4.23
N MET A 193 10.93 -15.87 3.87
CA MET A 193 10.18 -15.49 2.67
C MET A 193 10.82 -15.92 1.34
N PHE A 194 12.15 -16.10 1.27
CA PHE A 194 12.82 -16.62 0.07
C PHE A 194 12.88 -18.14 0.03
N GLN A 195 12.85 -18.78 1.20
CA GLN A 195 12.83 -20.24 1.31
C GLN A 195 11.41 -20.80 1.13
N ASP A 196 10.37 -20.01 1.43
CA ASP A 196 8.98 -20.43 1.33
C ASP A 196 8.55 -20.81 -0.09
N VAL A 197 7.83 -21.93 -0.17
CA VAL A 197 7.26 -22.48 -1.41
C VAL A 197 5.75 -22.47 -1.28
N PRO A 198 5.04 -21.69 -2.12
CA PRO A 198 3.59 -21.58 -2.08
C PRO A 198 2.82 -22.91 -2.08
N ARG A 199 3.35 -23.90 -2.79
CA ARG A 199 2.74 -25.24 -2.92
C ARG A 199 2.75 -26.03 -1.62
N ASP A 200 3.72 -25.82 -0.74
CA ASP A 200 3.86 -26.57 0.50
C ASP A 200 2.92 -26.03 1.60
N HIS A 201 2.50 -24.76 1.48
CA HIS A 201 1.65 -24.07 2.45
C HIS A 201 0.33 -23.53 1.85
N PRO A 202 -0.49 -24.36 1.16
CA PRO A 202 -1.63 -23.87 0.38
C PRO A 202 -2.68 -23.13 1.22
N ARG A 203 -2.89 -23.53 2.48
CA ARG A 203 -3.84 -22.87 3.39
C ARG A 203 -3.39 -21.46 3.80
N VAL A 204 -2.08 -21.21 3.89
CA VAL A 204 -1.53 -19.88 4.20
C VAL A 204 -1.78 -18.95 3.02
N TYR A 205 -1.50 -19.43 1.81
CA TYR A 205 -1.71 -18.69 0.57
C TYR A 205 -3.19 -18.43 0.24
N GLN A 206 -4.07 -19.37 0.56
CA GLN A 206 -5.52 -19.15 0.48
C GLN A 206 -6.00 -18.06 1.44
N ARG A 207 -5.52 -18.05 2.69
CA ARG A 207 -5.84 -16.99 3.65
C ARG A 207 -5.26 -15.65 3.22
N LEU A 208 -4.01 -15.62 2.77
CA LEU A 208 -3.38 -14.44 2.19
C LEU A 208 -4.22 -13.86 1.04
N ALA A 209 -4.63 -14.68 0.08
CA ALA A 209 -5.48 -14.24 -1.02
C ALA A 209 -6.80 -13.65 -0.48
N ASN A 210 -7.43 -14.30 0.51
CA ASN A 210 -8.66 -13.82 1.14
C ASN A 210 -8.51 -12.52 1.94
N ASP A 211 -7.32 -12.25 2.49
CA ASP A 211 -7.03 -11.03 3.25
C ASP A 211 -6.77 -9.84 2.32
N TYR A 212 -6.04 -10.05 1.23
CA TYR A 212 -5.54 -8.96 0.39
C TYR A 212 -6.33 -8.71 -0.91
N TRP A 213 -7.16 -9.64 -1.38
CA TRP A 213 -7.88 -9.45 -2.66
C TRP A 213 -8.76 -8.20 -2.68
N ARG A 214 -9.31 -7.76 -1.53
CA ARG A 214 -10.11 -6.53 -1.43
C ARG A 214 -9.26 -5.29 -1.64
N SER A 215 -8.06 -5.28 -1.05
CA SER A 215 -7.08 -4.20 -1.25
C SER A 215 -6.66 -4.15 -2.72
N ALA A 216 -6.37 -5.31 -3.32
CA ALA A 216 -6.03 -5.44 -4.74
C ALA A 216 -7.17 -4.96 -5.65
N LEU A 217 -8.42 -5.29 -5.32
CA LEU A 217 -9.59 -4.82 -6.07
C LEU A 217 -9.76 -3.29 -5.97
N CYS A 218 -9.46 -2.67 -4.82
CA CYS A 218 -9.56 -1.21 -4.65
C CYS A 218 -8.50 -0.48 -5.49
N VAL A 219 -7.25 -0.93 -5.45
CA VAL A 219 -6.18 -0.38 -6.30
C VAL A 219 -6.48 -0.68 -7.77
N GLY A 220 -7.01 -1.86 -8.08
CA GLY A 220 -7.40 -2.26 -9.43
C GLY A 220 -8.58 -1.48 -9.98
N ALA A 221 -9.50 -1.00 -9.13
CA ALA A 221 -10.56 -0.09 -9.56
C ALA A 221 -10.02 1.28 -10.00
N LEU A 222 -9.00 1.80 -9.31
CA LEU A 222 -8.26 2.97 -9.79
C LEU A 222 -7.53 2.66 -11.10
N GLY A 223 -6.90 1.48 -11.20
CA GLY A 223 -6.27 0.99 -12.42
C GLY A 223 -7.26 0.93 -13.60
N PHE A 224 -8.47 0.42 -13.37
CA PHE A 224 -9.56 0.38 -14.34
C PHE A 224 -9.97 1.78 -14.80
N CYS A 225 -10.15 2.73 -13.87
CA CYS A 225 -10.41 4.13 -14.22
C CYS A 225 -9.31 4.73 -15.10
N THR A 226 -8.04 4.52 -14.72
CA THR A 226 -6.91 5.00 -15.53
C THR A 226 -6.85 4.33 -16.89
N GLY A 227 -7.19 3.05 -16.99
CA GLY A 227 -7.30 2.32 -18.25
C GLY A 227 -8.35 2.92 -19.18
N ILE A 228 -9.54 3.27 -18.66
CA ILE A 228 -10.56 3.97 -19.46
C ILE A 228 -10.05 5.33 -19.93
N MET A 229 -9.46 6.12 -19.03
CA MET A 229 -8.91 7.42 -19.42
C MET A 229 -7.76 7.28 -20.42
N ARG A 230 -7.06 6.14 -20.40
CA ARG A 230 -6.02 5.83 -21.36
C ARG A 230 -6.56 5.64 -22.76
N SER A 231 -7.67 4.93 -22.93
CA SER A 231 -8.27 4.75 -24.27
C SER A 231 -8.63 6.10 -24.89
N LEU A 232 -9.19 7.00 -24.09
CA LEU A 232 -9.51 8.38 -24.49
C LEU A 232 -8.25 9.21 -24.83
N ALA A 233 -7.13 8.95 -24.15
CA ALA A 233 -5.89 9.70 -24.32
C ALA A 233 -5.02 9.26 -25.52
N ILE A 234 -5.30 8.12 -26.17
CA ILE A 234 -4.50 7.64 -27.30
C ILE A 234 -4.64 8.53 -28.54
N GLY A 235 -5.79 9.18 -28.71
CA GLY A 235 -6.04 10.09 -29.84
C GLY A 235 -5.23 11.39 -29.79
N GLU A 236 -4.69 11.78 -28.63
CA GLU A 236 -4.01 13.05 -28.44
C GLU A 236 -2.69 12.92 -27.65
N PRO A 237 -1.53 13.00 -28.32
CA PRO A 237 -0.21 12.91 -27.66
C PRO A 237 -0.01 13.93 -26.52
N ALA A 238 -0.62 15.12 -26.63
CA ALA A 238 -0.56 16.16 -25.61
C ALA A 238 -1.18 15.70 -24.27
N VAL A 239 -2.25 14.90 -24.32
CA VAL A 239 -2.92 14.35 -23.12
C VAL A 239 -2.00 13.37 -22.41
N GLY A 240 -1.28 12.52 -23.15
CA GLY A 240 -0.31 11.61 -22.55
C GLY A 240 0.84 12.34 -21.84
N SER A 241 1.34 13.45 -22.41
CA SER A 241 2.34 14.28 -21.73
C SER A 241 1.79 14.90 -20.45
N LEU A 242 0.57 15.45 -20.48
CA LEU A 242 -0.08 16.02 -19.30
C LEU A 242 -0.28 14.98 -18.20
N VAL A 243 -0.74 13.78 -18.57
CA VAL A 243 -0.91 12.65 -17.67
C VAL A 243 0.40 12.31 -16.97
N ASN A 244 1.51 12.21 -17.70
CA ASN A 244 2.81 11.87 -17.10
C ASN A 244 3.30 12.95 -16.13
N VAL A 245 3.19 14.23 -16.53
CA VAL A 245 3.59 15.37 -15.70
C VAL A 245 2.79 15.38 -14.39
N LEU A 246 1.46 15.23 -14.47
CA LEU A 246 0.59 15.21 -13.29
C LEU A 246 0.83 13.96 -12.44
N SER A 247 1.08 12.80 -13.04
CA SER A 247 1.42 11.57 -12.32
C SER A 247 2.69 11.72 -11.51
N MET A 248 3.74 12.27 -12.13
CA MET A 248 5.04 12.45 -11.46
C MET A 248 4.97 13.56 -10.41
N GLY A 249 4.25 14.66 -10.68
CA GLY A 249 4.00 15.70 -9.69
C GLY A 249 3.17 15.22 -8.50
N GLY A 250 2.13 14.42 -8.75
CA GLY A 250 1.30 13.78 -7.73
C GLY A 250 2.09 12.80 -6.86
N SER A 251 2.86 11.92 -7.50
CA SER A 251 3.78 11.00 -6.80
C SER A 251 4.80 11.75 -5.94
N LEU A 252 5.40 12.83 -6.46
CA LEU A 252 6.36 13.65 -5.74
C LEU A 252 5.75 14.28 -4.49
N THR A 253 4.61 14.96 -4.65
CA THR A 253 3.93 15.63 -3.54
C THR A 253 3.49 14.64 -2.48
N ALA A 254 2.91 13.50 -2.86
CA ALA A 254 2.51 12.44 -1.95
C ALA A 254 3.71 11.78 -1.24
N ALA A 255 4.79 11.46 -1.96
CA ALA A 255 5.97 10.84 -1.39
C ALA A 255 6.69 11.78 -0.40
N VAL A 256 6.83 13.08 -0.74
CA VAL A 256 7.37 14.09 0.19
C VAL A 256 6.47 14.26 1.40
N ALA A 257 5.15 14.37 1.21
CA ALA A 257 4.21 14.50 2.31
C ALA A 257 4.28 13.28 3.25
N LEU A 258 4.35 12.07 2.70
CA LEU A 258 4.46 10.85 3.48
C LEU A 258 5.79 10.78 4.25
N LEU A 259 6.93 11.13 3.64
CA LEU A 259 8.23 11.21 4.33
C LEU A 259 8.27 12.27 5.43
N VAL A 260 7.62 13.41 5.22
CA VAL A 260 7.56 14.50 6.21
C VAL A 260 6.65 14.09 7.37
N LEU A 261 5.44 13.62 7.08
CA LEU A 261 4.48 13.21 8.12
C LEU A 261 5.00 12.04 8.95
N TRP A 262 5.68 11.09 8.33
CA TRP A 262 6.26 9.94 9.02
C TRP A 262 7.37 10.32 10.02
N GLN A 263 7.96 11.52 9.92
CA GLN A 263 8.91 12.01 10.93
C GLN A 263 8.25 12.42 12.25
N PHE A 264 6.97 12.82 12.18
CA PHE A 264 6.27 13.41 13.33
C PHE A 264 5.24 12.47 13.93
N LYS A 265 4.74 11.49 13.18
CA LYS A 265 3.66 10.60 13.60
C LYS A 265 3.84 9.19 13.04
N ASN A 266 3.38 8.19 13.81
CA ASN A 266 3.13 6.86 13.27
C ASN A 266 1.97 6.97 12.28
N LEU A 267 2.17 6.46 11.06
CA LEU A 267 1.15 6.48 10.02
C LEU A 267 0.61 5.06 9.85
N SER A 268 -0.71 4.93 9.91
CA SER A 268 -1.41 3.70 9.54
C SER A 268 -2.33 3.99 8.35
N VAL A 269 -1.98 3.50 7.17
CA VAL A 269 -2.79 3.71 5.97
C VAL A 269 -3.56 2.42 5.65
N ASN A 270 -4.88 2.48 5.73
CA ASN A 270 -5.75 1.42 5.24
C ASN A 270 -6.17 1.75 3.80
N VAL A 271 -5.67 0.99 2.83
CA VAL A 271 -5.94 1.18 1.39
C VAL A 271 -7.44 1.09 1.09
N VAL A 272 -8.14 0.15 1.70
CA VAL A 272 -9.60 -0.03 1.51
C VAL A 272 -10.35 1.15 2.13
N GLY A 273 -9.94 1.59 3.31
CA GLY A 273 -10.50 2.76 3.98
C GLY A 273 -10.32 4.04 3.16
N ALA A 274 -9.11 4.26 2.62
CA ALA A 274 -8.81 5.38 1.74
C ALA A 274 -9.69 5.33 0.48
N TYR A 275 -9.78 4.16 -0.18
CA TYR A 275 -10.63 4.00 -1.37
C TYR A 275 -12.10 4.31 -1.09
N ARG A 276 -12.66 3.94 0.07
CA ARG A 276 -14.04 4.31 0.44
C ARG A 276 -14.27 5.82 0.49
N ILE A 277 -13.26 6.59 0.89
CA ILE A 277 -13.33 8.06 0.94
C ILE A 277 -13.20 8.64 -0.47
N PHE A 278 -12.29 8.11 -1.29
CA PHE A 278 -12.05 8.59 -2.66
C PHE A 278 -13.14 8.17 -3.65
N PHE A 279 -13.80 7.04 -3.44
CA PHE A 279 -14.73 6.43 -4.39
C PHE A 279 -15.90 7.36 -4.82
N PRO A 280 -16.60 8.08 -3.90
CA PRO A 280 -17.65 9.02 -4.29
C PRO A 280 -17.15 10.11 -5.24
N PHE A 281 -15.91 10.59 -5.05
CA PHE A 281 -15.33 11.58 -5.95
C PHE A 281 -15.06 10.98 -7.33
N VAL A 282 -14.48 9.77 -7.38
CA VAL A 282 -14.18 9.08 -8.65
C VAL A 282 -15.46 8.82 -9.45
N ILE A 283 -16.49 8.25 -8.83
CA ILE A 283 -17.74 7.93 -9.53
C ILE A 283 -18.48 9.20 -10.00
N THR A 284 -18.51 10.25 -9.18
CA THR A 284 -19.07 11.54 -9.57
C THR A 284 -18.28 12.15 -10.72
N SER A 285 -16.94 12.04 -10.71
CA SER A 285 -16.12 12.57 -11.77
C SER A 285 -16.37 11.90 -13.13
N PHE A 286 -16.59 10.58 -13.16
CA PHE A 286 -17.00 9.88 -14.39
C PHE A 286 -18.43 10.21 -14.81
N LEU A 287 -19.35 10.40 -13.86
CA LEU A 287 -20.74 10.76 -14.17
C LEU A 287 -20.84 12.15 -14.84
N LEU A 288 -19.95 13.07 -14.48
CA LEU A 288 -19.89 14.41 -15.08
C LEU A 288 -19.22 14.43 -16.46
N LEU A 289 -18.49 13.37 -16.84
CA LEU A 289 -17.71 13.30 -18.08
C LEU A 289 -18.51 13.66 -19.35
N PRO A 290 -19.76 13.22 -19.54
CA PRO A 290 -20.52 13.51 -20.77
C PRO A 290 -21.10 14.92 -20.82
N PHE A 291 -21.13 15.64 -19.69
CA PHE A 291 -21.75 16.96 -19.55
C PHE A 291 -20.72 18.09 -19.58
N LEU A 292 -19.43 17.77 -19.50
CA LEU A 292 -18.34 18.73 -19.40
C LEU A 292 -17.49 18.74 -20.68
N PRO A 293 -16.77 19.84 -20.95
CA PRO A 293 -15.89 19.96 -22.12
C PRO A 293 -14.74 18.95 -22.11
N GLU A 294 -14.12 18.72 -23.27
CA GLU A 294 -12.95 17.83 -23.42
C GLU A 294 -11.77 18.21 -22.50
N GLU A 295 -11.63 19.49 -22.14
CA GLU A 295 -10.66 19.95 -21.14
C GLU A 295 -10.81 19.21 -19.80
N TYR A 296 -12.04 18.95 -19.38
CA TYR A 296 -12.32 18.24 -18.14
C TYR A 296 -11.80 16.80 -18.19
N ALA A 297 -11.99 16.10 -19.32
CA ALA A 297 -11.47 14.74 -19.50
C ALA A 297 -9.94 14.69 -19.37
N ARG A 298 -9.23 15.69 -19.92
CA ARG A 298 -7.77 15.81 -19.83
C ARG A 298 -7.30 15.97 -18.38
N TRP A 299 -7.93 16.86 -17.61
CA TRP A 299 -7.61 17.06 -16.19
C TRP A 299 -7.99 15.86 -15.33
N LEU A 300 -9.14 15.23 -15.63
CA LEU A 300 -9.58 14.02 -14.94
C LEU A 300 -8.59 12.88 -15.16
N ALA A 301 -8.10 12.68 -16.39
CA ALA A 301 -7.09 11.68 -16.71
C ALA A 301 -5.83 11.90 -15.87
N GLY A 302 -5.26 13.10 -15.90
CA GLY A 302 -4.05 13.42 -15.15
C GLY A 302 -4.23 13.28 -13.63
N GLY A 303 -5.38 13.70 -13.09
CA GLY A 303 -5.71 13.53 -11.67
C GLY A 303 -5.84 12.07 -11.25
N LEU A 304 -6.55 11.25 -12.04
CA LEU A 304 -6.71 9.81 -11.75
C LEU A 304 -5.37 9.08 -11.80
N TYR A 305 -4.53 9.38 -12.78
CA TYR A 305 -3.20 8.80 -12.87
C TYR A 305 -2.27 9.22 -11.72
N ALA A 306 -2.37 10.46 -11.25
CA ALA A 306 -1.67 10.93 -10.05
C ALA A 306 -2.11 10.19 -8.78
N VAL A 307 -3.41 9.91 -8.63
CA VAL A 307 -3.92 9.11 -7.50
C VAL A 307 -3.48 7.65 -7.66
N TYR A 308 -3.50 7.12 -8.88
CA TYR A 308 -3.13 5.75 -9.16
C TYR A 308 -1.64 5.49 -8.95
N SER A 309 -0.75 6.42 -9.29
CA SER A 309 0.69 6.29 -9.04
C SER A 309 1.01 6.21 -7.54
N VAL A 310 0.30 6.98 -6.71
CA VAL A 310 0.37 6.87 -5.25
C VAL A 310 -0.17 5.53 -4.78
N ALA A 311 -1.28 5.04 -5.35
CA ALA A 311 -1.84 3.74 -5.02
C ALA A 311 -0.88 2.58 -5.35
N ILE A 312 -0.17 2.63 -6.48
CA ILE A 312 0.87 1.66 -6.86
C ILE A 312 2.03 1.68 -5.86
N MET A 313 2.49 2.87 -5.44
CA MET A 313 3.54 2.99 -4.43
C MET A 313 3.11 2.35 -3.10
N LEU A 314 1.89 2.64 -2.64
CA LEU A 314 1.32 2.04 -1.42
C LEU A 314 1.12 0.53 -1.54
N MET A 315 0.70 0.05 -2.72
CA MET A 315 0.60 -1.38 -3.02
C MET A 315 1.96 -2.07 -2.87
N MET A 316 3.03 -1.47 -3.41
CA MET A 316 4.37 -2.02 -3.35
C MET A 316 4.87 -2.12 -1.89
N ILE A 317 4.63 -1.08 -1.09
CA ILE A 317 4.88 -1.07 0.37
C ILE A 317 4.08 -2.19 1.07
N GLN A 318 2.77 -2.29 0.80
CA GLN A 318 1.91 -3.30 1.42
C GLN A 318 2.37 -4.73 1.09
N CYS A 319 2.75 -4.99 -0.15
CA CYS A 319 3.27 -6.30 -0.55
C CYS A 319 4.61 -6.60 0.13
N ALA A 320 5.49 -5.61 0.31
CA ALA A 320 6.79 -5.79 0.95
C ALA A 320 6.63 -6.10 2.44
N GLN A 321 5.74 -5.37 3.12
CA GLN A 321 5.36 -5.64 4.51
C GLN A 321 4.73 -7.02 4.67
N ALA A 322 3.77 -7.38 3.81
CA ALA A 322 3.12 -8.69 3.86
C ALA A 322 4.14 -9.85 3.74
N SER A 323 5.15 -9.72 2.88
CA SER A 323 6.22 -10.70 2.77
C SER A 323 7.11 -10.77 4.00
N ARG A 324 7.51 -9.63 4.55
CA ARG A 324 8.38 -9.55 5.72
C ARG A 324 7.71 -10.09 6.98
N ASP A 325 6.48 -9.64 7.25
CA ASP A 325 5.79 -9.90 8.51
C ASP A 325 5.21 -11.32 8.57
N ARG A 326 4.84 -11.89 7.42
CA ARG A 326 4.22 -13.21 7.33
C ARG A 326 5.16 -14.29 6.77
N GLY A 327 6.38 -13.93 6.37
CA GLY A 327 7.34 -14.85 5.76
C GLY A 327 6.88 -15.40 4.41
N ILE A 328 6.09 -14.65 3.65
CA ILE A 328 5.45 -15.09 2.40
C ILE A 328 6.30 -14.70 1.20
N ASN A 329 6.35 -15.56 0.19
CA ASN A 329 7.12 -15.33 -1.02
C ASN A 329 6.76 -13.98 -1.70
N PRO A 330 7.73 -13.05 -1.84
CA PRO A 330 7.49 -11.71 -2.39
C PRO A 330 7.05 -11.71 -3.85
N VAL A 331 7.49 -12.68 -4.63
CA VAL A 331 7.10 -12.82 -6.04
C VAL A 331 5.64 -13.22 -6.14
N PHE A 332 5.18 -14.11 -5.24
CA PHE A 332 3.77 -14.53 -5.24
C PHE A 332 2.84 -13.38 -4.87
N ILE A 333 3.04 -12.73 -3.73
CA ILE A 333 2.09 -11.70 -3.24
C ILE A 333 2.03 -10.52 -4.21
N TYR A 334 3.17 -10.06 -4.70
CA TYR A 334 3.21 -8.94 -5.64
C TYR A 334 2.72 -9.35 -7.03
N GLY A 335 2.99 -10.58 -7.47
CA GLY A 335 2.42 -11.18 -8.68
C GLY A 335 0.89 -11.28 -8.63
N PHE A 336 0.34 -11.75 -7.52
CA PHE A 336 -1.11 -11.83 -7.29
C PHE A 336 -1.75 -10.44 -7.28
N PHE A 337 -1.19 -9.52 -6.50
CA PHE A 337 -1.74 -8.17 -6.33
C PHE A 337 -1.64 -7.38 -7.65
N GLY A 338 -0.46 -7.31 -8.24
CA GLY A 338 -0.23 -6.64 -9.51
C GLY A 338 -1.00 -7.29 -10.66
N GLY A 339 -1.14 -8.62 -10.68
CA GLY A 339 -1.94 -9.32 -11.69
C GLY A 339 -3.38 -8.83 -11.71
N ILE A 340 -4.03 -8.73 -10.54
CA ILE A 340 -5.39 -8.18 -10.43
C ILE A 340 -5.43 -6.72 -10.87
N VAL A 341 -4.53 -5.88 -10.35
CA VAL A 341 -4.52 -4.43 -10.60
C VAL A 341 -4.33 -4.11 -12.08
N TYR A 342 -3.32 -4.72 -12.72
CA TYR A 342 -2.99 -4.44 -14.11
C TYR A 342 -3.94 -5.13 -15.09
N ALA A 343 -4.52 -6.28 -14.75
CA ALA A 343 -5.60 -6.86 -15.56
C ALA A 343 -6.85 -5.98 -15.55
N LEU A 344 -7.20 -5.37 -14.40
CA LEU A 344 -8.31 -4.44 -14.34
C LEU A 344 -8.01 -3.15 -15.12
N HIS A 345 -6.76 -2.70 -15.12
CA HIS A 345 -6.31 -1.62 -16.01
C HIS A 345 -6.52 -2.01 -17.49
N ASP A 346 -6.12 -3.21 -17.91
CA ASP A 346 -6.33 -3.70 -19.29
C ASP A 346 -7.81 -3.80 -19.65
N VAL A 347 -8.64 -4.31 -18.74
CA VAL A 347 -10.10 -4.35 -18.91
C VAL A 347 -10.67 -2.95 -19.09
N GLY A 348 -10.18 -1.97 -18.33
CA GLY A 348 -10.56 -0.56 -18.49
C GLY A 348 -10.15 0.01 -19.84
N PHE A 349 -8.93 -0.28 -20.29
CA PHE A 349 -8.40 0.19 -21.57
C PHE A 349 -9.14 -0.41 -22.77
N ILE A 350 -9.28 -1.73 -22.80
CA ILE A 350 -9.99 -2.46 -23.85
C ILE A 350 -11.47 -2.07 -23.83
N GLY A 351 -12.09 -2.05 -22.65
CA GLY A 351 -13.49 -1.68 -22.46
C GLY A 351 -13.78 -0.24 -22.88
N GLY A 352 -12.89 0.71 -22.56
CA GLY A 352 -12.99 2.11 -22.97
C GLY A 352 -12.88 2.27 -24.50
N THR A 353 -11.94 1.55 -25.12
CA THR A 353 -11.76 1.55 -26.58
C THR A 353 -13.01 1.01 -27.30
N PHE A 354 -13.58 -0.10 -26.82
CA PHE A 354 -14.80 -0.65 -27.39
C PHE A 354 -16.00 0.28 -27.14
N ALA A 355 -16.13 0.85 -25.94
CA ALA A 355 -17.24 1.74 -25.60
C ALA A 355 -17.27 3.00 -26.47
N GLU A 356 -16.12 3.53 -26.87
CA GLU A 356 -16.02 4.66 -27.80
C GLU A 356 -16.55 4.32 -29.22
N GLN A 357 -16.42 3.06 -29.64
CA GLN A 357 -16.88 2.60 -30.95
C GLN A 357 -18.38 2.27 -31.00
N ILE A 358 -19.04 2.12 -29.85
CA ILE A 358 -20.47 1.79 -29.80
C ILE A 358 -21.29 3.06 -30.09
N LEU A 359 -21.82 3.14 -31.31
CA LEU A 359 -22.84 4.12 -31.68
C LEU A 359 -24.21 3.66 -31.18
N VAL A 360 -24.61 4.10 -29.99
CA VAL A 360 -26.01 4.01 -29.55
C VAL A 360 -26.76 5.24 -30.04
N ILE A 361 -27.84 5.04 -30.80
CA ILE A 361 -28.66 6.13 -31.35
C ILE A 361 -29.11 7.06 -30.21
N GLY A 362 -28.69 8.33 -30.28
CA GLY A 362 -29.06 9.38 -29.33
C GLY A 362 -28.19 9.47 -28.06
N ILE A 363 -27.12 8.68 -27.93
CA ILE A 363 -26.19 8.75 -26.79
C ILE A 363 -24.78 9.05 -27.29
N ALA A 364 -24.13 10.07 -26.73
CA ALA A 364 -22.74 10.38 -27.04
C ALA A 364 -21.80 9.23 -26.59
N PRO A 365 -20.73 8.89 -27.33
CA PRO A 365 -19.79 7.82 -26.94
C PRO A 365 -19.23 7.99 -25.52
N LEU A 366 -18.91 9.22 -25.12
CA LEU A 366 -18.48 9.57 -23.75
C LEU A 366 -19.52 9.20 -22.68
N ALA A 367 -20.82 9.29 -22.98
CA ALA A 367 -21.88 8.86 -22.07
C ALA A 367 -21.96 7.35 -21.93
N VAL A 368 -21.68 6.58 -23.00
CA VAL A 368 -21.57 5.12 -22.93
C VAL A 368 -20.38 4.73 -22.05
N VAL A 369 -19.21 5.36 -22.28
CA VAL A 369 -18.00 5.16 -21.46
C VAL A 369 -18.29 5.46 -19.99
N ALA A 370 -18.90 6.60 -19.68
CA ALA A 370 -19.26 6.98 -18.32
C ALA A 370 -20.23 5.98 -17.66
N LEU A 371 -21.26 5.52 -18.38
CA LEU A 371 -22.23 4.56 -17.87
C LEU A 371 -21.57 3.22 -17.53
N VAL A 372 -20.75 2.69 -18.43
CA VAL A 372 -20.00 1.44 -18.23
C VAL A 372 -19.03 1.58 -17.06
N ALA A 373 -18.31 2.70 -16.99
CA ALA A 373 -17.38 3.00 -15.90
C ALA A 373 -18.09 3.02 -14.54
N VAL A 374 -19.17 3.80 -14.43
CA VAL A 374 -19.96 3.97 -13.20
C VAL A 374 -20.55 2.63 -12.76
N TYR A 375 -21.09 1.83 -13.69
CA TYR A 375 -21.66 0.52 -13.38
C TYR A 375 -20.59 -0.45 -12.84
N LEU A 376 -19.46 -0.59 -13.55
CA LEU A 376 -18.39 -1.51 -13.14
C LEU A 376 -17.72 -1.04 -11.83
N LEU A 377 -17.52 0.25 -11.64
CA LEU A 377 -17.04 0.82 -10.38
C LEU A 377 -18.00 0.56 -9.22
N GLY A 378 -19.30 0.73 -9.44
CA GLY A 378 -20.33 0.39 -8.47
C GLY A 378 -20.32 -1.09 -8.09
N LEU A 379 -20.17 -1.98 -9.08
CA LEU A 379 -20.04 -3.42 -8.87
C LEU A 379 -18.77 -3.77 -8.09
N MET A 380 -17.62 -3.20 -8.43
CA MET A 380 -16.36 -3.43 -7.74
C MET A 380 -16.41 -2.92 -6.29
N TYR A 381 -17.02 -1.75 -6.06
CA TYR A 381 -17.26 -1.24 -4.71
C TYR A 381 -18.16 -2.17 -3.89
N PHE A 382 -19.27 -2.63 -4.48
CA PHE A 382 -20.17 -3.58 -3.84
C PHE A 382 -19.48 -4.90 -3.48
N ILE A 383 -18.72 -5.49 -4.41
CA ILE A 383 -17.95 -6.72 -4.19
C ILE A 383 -16.87 -6.49 -3.11
N GLY A 384 -16.14 -5.38 -3.21
CA GLY A 384 -15.08 -4.97 -2.27
C GLY A 384 -15.59 -4.75 -0.84
N GLN A 385 -16.85 -4.35 -0.68
CA GLN A 385 -17.54 -4.21 0.61
C GLN A 385 -17.96 -5.55 1.26
N GLY A 386 -17.95 -6.64 0.51
CA GLY A 386 -18.39 -7.96 0.96
C GLY A 386 -19.59 -8.52 0.21
N GLY A 387 -20.09 -7.79 -0.78
CA GLY A 387 -21.27 -8.13 -1.56
C GLY A 387 -22.46 -8.53 -0.69
N PHE A 388 -23.26 -9.46 -1.21
CA PHE A 388 -24.40 -10.01 -0.46
C PHE A 388 -23.97 -10.76 0.81
N ARG A 389 -22.75 -11.32 0.88
CA ARG A 389 -22.29 -12.10 2.05
C ARG A 389 -22.25 -11.28 3.34
N ARG A 390 -21.94 -9.98 3.28
CA ARG A 390 -21.95 -9.10 4.46
C ARG A 390 -23.37 -8.73 4.91
N ILE A 391 -24.31 -8.67 3.97
CA ILE A 391 -25.74 -8.47 4.25
C ILE A 391 -26.30 -9.71 4.99
N PHE A 392 -25.84 -10.91 4.60
CA PHE A 392 -26.28 -12.17 5.19
C PHE A 392 -25.47 -12.64 6.42
N LYS A 393 -24.26 -12.11 6.66
CA LYS A 393 -23.45 -12.39 7.86
C LYS A 393 -23.12 -11.08 8.59
N HIS A 394 -23.97 -10.69 9.54
CA HIS A 394 -23.59 -9.75 10.59
C HIS A 394 -22.58 -10.44 11.51
N GLY A 395 -21.29 -10.08 11.49
CA GLY A 395 -20.38 -10.48 12.58
C GLY A 395 -18.87 -10.52 12.35
N ASP A 396 -18.34 -10.59 11.11
CA ASP A 396 -16.89 -10.84 10.94
C ASP A 396 -16.10 -9.61 10.49
N SER A 397 -15.32 -9.04 11.41
CA SER A 397 -14.41 -7.91 11.22
C SER A 397 -13.04 -8.36 10.70
N ASN A 398 -12.96 -8.65 9.40
CA ASN A 398 -11.71 -9.00 8.71
C ASN A 398 -10.86 -7.78 8.27
N ASP A 399 -11.14 -6.57 8.77
CA ASP A 399 -10.52 -5.31 8.32
C ASP A 399 -9.12 -5.03 8.95
N ALA A 400 -8.60 -5.93 9.80
CA ALA A 400 -7.30 -5.75 10.48
C ALA A 400 -6.07 -6.15 9.63
N ALA A 401 -6.26 -6.92 8.56
CA ALA A 401 -5.16 -7.42 7.73
C ALA A 401 -4.67 -6.42 6.66
N ALA A 402 -5.31 -5.26 6.50
CA ALA A 402 -5.06 -4.29 5.41
C ALA A 402 -4.44 -2.95 5.87
N SER A 403 -4.06 -2.81 7.14
CA SER A 403 -3.41 -1.59 7.65
C SER A 403 -1.90 -1.68 7.46
N ILE A 404 -1.36 -0.79 6.62
CA ILE A 404 0.08 -0.53 6.52
C ILE A 404 0.50 0.12 7.83
N GLU A 405 1.34 -0.52 8.64
CA GLU A 405 1.87 0.05 9.89
C GLU A 405 3.32 0.51 9.67
N LEU A 406 3.54 1.83 9.80
CA LEU A 406 4.88 2.44 9.67
C LEU A 406 5.33 2.87 11.07
N VAL A 407 6.30 2.14 11.62
CA VAL A 407 6.87 2.36 12.96
C VAL A 407 7.88 3.53 12.91
N ALA A 408 7.98 4.31 13.98
CA ALA A 408 8.87 5.47 14.04
C ALA A 408 10.32 5.09 14.42
N LEU A 409 11.29 5.65 13.71
CA LEU A 409 12.75 5.42 13.84
C LEU A 409 13.41 5.97 15.12
N ARG A 410 12.66 6.36 16.18
CA ARG A 410 13.28 6.83 17.44
C ARG A 410 12.33 6.85 18.64
N ALA A 411 12.51 5.89 19.55
CA ALA A 411 12.20 6.10 20.96
C ALA A 411 13.05 5.14 21.82
N HIS A 412 14.19 5.64 22.31
CA HIS A 412 14.68 5.47 23.68
C HIS A 412 16.01 6.20 23.81
N ALA A 413 15.92 7.48 24.13
CA ALA A 413 16.95 8.19 24.87
C ALA A 413 16.19 9.04 25.88
N VAL A 414 15.86 8.43 27.03
CA VAL A 414 15.32 9.17 28.17
C VAL A 414 16.52 9.85 28.83
N GLU A 415 16.67 11.14 28.58
CA GLU A 415 17.54 12.00 29.38
C GLU A 415 16.96 12.14 30.78
N LYS A 416 17.77 11.77 31.77
CA LYS A 416 17.55 11.95 33.20
C LYS A 416 18.06 13.34 33.58
N LYS A 417 17.25 14.17 34.26
CA LYS A 417 17.75 15.26 35.14
C LYS A 417 16.65 15.82 36.06
N PRO A 418 16.99 16.58 37.14
CA PRO A 418 16.87 16.09 38.52
C PRO A 418 15.94 16.94 39.41
N ALA A 419 15.77 16.47 40.64
CA ALA A 419 15.01 17.09 41.73
C ALA A 419 15.59 18.41 42.25
N VAL A 420 14.72 19.30 42.76
CA VAL A 420 14.82 20.16 43.96
C VAL A 420 13.36 20.60 44.30
N ALA A 421 12.78 20.16 45.44
CA ALA A 421 12.46 20.89 46.70
C ALA A 421 11.49 22.08 46.52
N GLU A 422 10.62 22.53 47.45
CA GLU A 422 10.09 22.18 48.77
C GLU A 422 8.95 23.23 49.00
N ALA A 423 7.95 22.97 49.87
CA ALA A 423 7.27 23.94 50.76
C ALA A 423 5.78 23.62 51.04
N ASP A 424 5.54 23.10 52.25
CA ASP A 424 4.61 23.57 53.29
C ASP A 424 3.09 23.76 53.10
N ALA A 425 2.40 22.98 53.95
CA ALA A 425 1.37 23.35 54.94
C ALA A 425 -0.03 23.90 54.53
N ALA A 426 -1.04 23.21 55.07
CA ALA A 426 -2.49 23.47 55.13
C ALA A 426 -2.87 24.72 55.99
N PRO A 427 -4.15 25.09 56.30
CA PRO A 427 -5.45 24.41 56.12
C PRO A 427 -6.70 25.30 55.76
N ALA A 428 -7.87 24.64 55.79
CA ALA A 428 -9.23 25.04 55.40
C ALA A 428 -9.87 26.30 56.02
N LYS A 429 -10.91 26.85 55.36
CA LYS A 429 -12.06 27.58 55.97
C LYS A 429 -13.35 27.53 55.13
N LYS A 430 -14.48 27.65 55.85
CA LYS A 430 -15.87 27.23 55.57
C LYS A 430 -16.80 28.31 54.95
N ALA A 431 -17.94 27.81 54.45
CA ALA A 431 -19.32 28.38 54.40
C ALA A 431 -19.60 29.49 53.35
N GLY A 432 -20.74 29.54 52.64
CA GLY A 432 -21.99 28.77 52.63
C GLY A 432 -22.97 29.40 51.60
N GLY A 433 -24.00 28.67 51.14
CA GLY A 433 -25.11 29.27 50.38
C GLY A 433 -25.87 28.35 49.40
N LYS A 434 -27.08 27.94 49.81
CA LYS A 434 -28.26 27.32 49.12
C LYS A 434 -28.48 27.74 47.65
N ARG A 435 -29.19 27.03 46.75
CA ARG A 435 -29.83 25.70 46.60
C ARG A 435 -30.31 25.68 45.13
N GLY A 436 -30.03 24.63 44.37
CA GLY A 436 -30.53 24.46 43.00
C GLY A 436 -30.33 23.02 42.55
N GLU A 437 -31.44 22.35 42.22
CA GLU A 437 -31.59 20.91 42.03
C GLU A 437 -30.59 20.28 41.05
N ARG A 438 -29.91 19.21 41.50
CA ARG A 438 -29.44 18.15 40.62
C ARG A 438 -29.75 16.80 41.25
N THR A 439 -30.66 16.12 40.58
CA THR A 439 -30.97 14.70 40.60
C THR A 439 -29.89 13.82 41.22
N ALA A 440 -30.29 13.09 42.26
CA ALA A 440 -29.50 12.07 42.92
C ALA A 440 -29.04 11.00 41.91
N ARG A 441 -27.73 10.84 41.75
CA ARG A 441 -27.15 9.59 41.25
C ARG A 441 -27.22 8.57 42.40
N PRO A 442 -27.68 7.34 42.16
CA PRO A 442 -27.75 6.33 43.21
C PRO A 442 -26.34 6.06 43.74
N ARG A 443 -26.24 6.01 45.07
CA ARG A 443 -25.10 5.52 45.84
C ARG A 443 -24.76 4.14 45.27
N ARG A 444 -23.57 3.98 44.66
CA ARG A 444 -23.06 2.66 44.29
C ARG A 444 -22.99 1.87 45.58
N GLU A 445 -23.84 0.87 45.70
CA GLU A 445 -23.68 -0.22 46.65
C GLU A 445 -22.25 -0.76 46.46
N GLU A 446 -21.45 -0.77 47.52
CA GLU A 446 -20.21 -1.55 47.55
C GLU A 446 -20.63 -3.00 47.34
N LYS A 447 -20.51 -3.48 46.10
CA LYS A 447 -20.54 -4.91 45.82
C LYS A 447 -19.34 -5.51 46.53
N GLU A 448 -19.59 -6.19 47.65
CA GLU A 448 -18.66 -7.14 48.24
C GLU A 448 -18.10 -8.00 47.11
N ARG A 449 -16.80 -7.85 46.83
CA ARG A 449 -16.15 -8.66 45.80
C ARG A 449 -16.03 -10.07 46.34
N VAL A 450 -16.87 -10.97 45.82
CA VAL A 450 -16.76 -12.40 46.12
C VAL A 450 -15.49 -12.92 45.45
N TYR A 451 -14.47 -13.24 46.26
CA TYR A 451 -13.24 -13.85 45.79
C TYR A 451 -13.49 -15.34 45.47
N LEU A 452 -13.66 -15.66 44.20
CA LEU A 452 -14.04 -17.01 43.76
C LEU A 452 -12.86 -18.00 43.77
N ASP A 453 -11.62 -17.53 43.52
CA ASP A 453 -10.44 -18.37 43.49
C ASP A 453 -9.12 -17.62 43.78
N ARG A 454 -8.00 -18.38 43.74
CA ARG A 454 -6.64 -17.88 43.94
C ARG A 454 -6.28 -16.73 42.99
N ILE A 455 -6.73 -16.80 41.74
CA ILE A 455 -6.43 -15.80 40.71
C ILE A 455 -7.20 -14.50 41.01
N SER A 456 -8.45 -14.58 41.47
CA SER A 456 -9.22 -13.40 41.89
C SER A 456 -8.58 -12.68 43.08
N LYS A 457 -7.97 -13.41 44.03
CA LYS A 457 -7.20 -12.82 45.14
C LYS A 457 -5.94 -12.13 44.62
N GLN A 458 -5.11 -12.82 43.86
CA GLN A 458 -3.88 -12.24 43.29
C GLN A 458 -4.17 -11.03 42.39
N ALA A 459 -5.26 -11.05 41.62
CA ALA A 459 -5.70 -9.93 40.80
C ALA A 459 -6.10 -8.69 41.63
N ALA A 460 -6.67 -8.87 42.82
CA ALA A 460 -6.99 -7.77 43.71
C ALA A 460 -5.76 -7.18 44.43
N LEU A 461 -4.75 -8.00 44.75
CA LEU A 461 -3.45 -7.51 45.23
C LEU A 461 -2.76 -6.64 44.17
N LEU A 462 -2.74 -7.10 42.93
CA LEU A 462 -2.22 -6.34 41.80
C LEU A 462 -3.00 -5.03 41.58
N GLN A 463 -4.32 -5.04 41.78
CA GLN A 463 -5.12 -3.83 41.72
C GLN A 463 -4.66 -2.80 42.76
N GLN A 464 -4.43 -3.22 44.01
CA GLN A 464 -3.98 -2.32 45.07
C GLN A 464 -2.56 -1.81 44.82
N HIS A 465 -1.65 -2.70 44.41
CA HIS A 465 -0.25 -2.39 44.20
C HIS A 465 -0.02 -1.45 43.00
N TYR A 466 -0.70 -1.70 41.88
CA TYR A 466 -0.54 -0.95 40.62
C TYR A 466 -1.68 0.03 40.32
N ARG A 467 -2.62 0.22 41.26
CA ARG A 467 -3.78 1.13 41.14
C ARG A 467 -4.57 0.92 39.85
N LEU A 468 -4.87 -0.33 39.53
CA LEU A 468 -5.74 -0.67 38.41
C LEU A 468 -7.19 -0.24 38.72
N SER A 469 -7.90 0.23 37.70
CA SER A 469 -9.35 0.46 37.81
C SER A 469 -10.09 -0.87 37.92
N GLU A 470 -11.32 -0.84 38.43
CA GLU A 470 -12.15 -2.06 38.57
C GLU A 470 -12.30 -2.78 37.23
N ARG A 471 -12.53 -2.01 36.15
CA ARG A 471 -12.68 -2.56 34.80
C ARG A 471 -11.38 -3.10 34.22
N GLU A 472 -10.24 -2.50 34.55
CA GLU A 472 -8.93 -3.04 34.16
C GLU A 472 -8.62 -4.34 34.91
N THR A 473 -9.04 -4.44 36.18
CA THR A 473 -8.85 -5.64 37.00
C THR A 473 -9.67 -6.81 36.47
N GLU A 474 -10.94 -6.58 36.14
CA GLU A 474 -11.85 -7.57 35.54
C GLU A 474 -11.31 -8.09 34.18
N VAL A 475 -10.84 -7.18 33.32
CA VAL A 475 -10.23 -7.57 32.03
C VAL A 475 -8.92 -8.34 32.24
N MET A 476 -8.07 -7.91 33.18
CA MET A 476 -6.81 -8.60 33.51
C MET A 476 -7.05 -10.03 34.00
N GLU A 477 -8.03 -10.22 34.88
CA GLU A 477 -8.40 -11.54 35.40
C GLU A 477 -8.86 -12.49 34.28
N LEU A 478 -9.70 -12.00 33.36
CA LEU A 478 -10.14 -12.81 32.22
C LEU A 478 -9.00 -13.17 31.26
N ILE A 479 -8.01 -12.27 31.09
CA ILE A 479 -6.80 -12.54 30.30
C ILE A 479 -5.96 -13.63 30.98
N ALA A 480 -5.77 -13.52 32.30
CA ALA A 480 -5.01 -14.48 33.10
C ALA A 480 -5.63 -15.88 33.06
N ARG A 481 -6.96 -15.97 33.07
CA ARG A 481 -7.73 -17.22 32.91
C ARG A 481 -7.65 -17.86 31.53
N GLY A 482 -6.91 -17.27 30.58
CA GLY A 482 -6.71 -17.85 29.26
C GLY A 482 -7.70 -17.44 28.19
N ASN A 483 -8.68 -16.57 28.49
CA ASN A 483 -9.68 -16.16 27.50
C ASN A 483 -9.08 -15.37 26.34
N THR A 484 -9.67 -15.53 25.15
CA THR A 484 -9.29 -14.77 23.95
C THR A 484 -9.93 -13.38 23.99
N VAL A 485 -9.35 -12.41 23.28
CA VAL A 485 -9.88 -11.04 23.18
C VAL A 485 -11.33 -11.02 22.70
N ALA A 486 -11.69 -11.89 21.75
CA ALA A 486 -13.05 -12.05 21.24
C ALA A 486 -14.01 -12.54 22.34
N ARG A 487 -13.62 -13.56 23.10
CA ARG A 487 -14.45 -14.11 24.18
C ARG A 487 -14.64 -13.12 25.33
N ILE A 488 -13.59 -12.38 25.70
CA ILE A 488 -13.68 -11.31 26.71
C ILE A 488 -14.61 -10.19 26.23
N ALA A 489 -14.57 -9.85 24.94
CA ALA A 489 -15.42 -8.83 24.36
C ALA A 489 -16.90 -9.24 24.39
N GLU A 490 -17.20 -10.51 24.09
CA GLU A 490 -18.53 -11.11 24.21
C GLU A 490 -19.02 -11.13 25.66
N ASP A 491 -18.22 -11.67 26.59
CA ASP A 491 -18.56 -11.80 28.01
C ASP A 491 -18.83 -10.42 28.67
N LEU A 492 -18.08 -9.41 28.25
CA LEU A 492 -18.17 -8.05 28.79
C LEU A 492 -19.08 -7.11 27.98
N VAL A 493 -19.72 -7.62 26.92
CA VAL A 493 -20.61 -6.89 26.00
C VAL A 493 -19.99 -5.58 25.49
N VAL A 494 -18.76 -5.67 24.98
CA VAL A 494 -18.00 -4.55 24.41
C VAL A 494 -17.31 -4.96 23.10
N THR A 495 -16.74 -4.00 22.37
CA THR A 495 -16.00 -4.32 21.15
C THR A 495 -14.60 -4.86 21.45
N GLU A 496 -14.05 -5.72 20.59
CA GLU A 496 -12.67 -6.21 20.72
C GLU A 496 -11.64 -5.08 20.82
N ASN A 497 -11.84 -3.97 20.10
CA ASN A 497 -10.97 -2.80 20.17
C ASN A 497 -10.95 -2.17 21.57
N THR A 498 -12.08 -2.22 22.28
CA THR A 498 -12.16 -1.76 23.67
C THR A 498 -11.32 -2.67 24.57
N ILE A 499 -11.41 -3.99 24.39
CA ILE A 499 -10.58 -4.95 25.14
C ILE A 499 -9.09 -4.77 24.83
N ARG A 500 -8.69 -4.62 23.56
CA ARG A 500 -7.28 -4.35 23.17
C ARG A 500 -6.76 -3.05 23.79
N THR A 501 -7.59 -2.02 23.86
CA THR A 501 -7.24 -0.75 24.52
C THR A 501 -7.05 -0.95 26.02
N HIS A 502 -7.91 -1.73 26.68
CA HIS A 502 -7.74 -2.08 28.09
C HIS A 502 -6.48 -2.92 28.32
N SER A 503 -6.22 -3.96 27.50
CA SER A 503 -5.00 -4.78 27.60
C SER A 503 -3.73 -3.93 27.47
N LYS A 504 -3.69 -2.99 26.52
CA LYS A 504 -2.54 -2.09 26.34
C LYS A 504 -2.32 -1.19 27.56
N ARG A 505 -3.39 -0.67 28.16
CA ARG A 505 -3.31 0.15 29.38
C ARG A 505 -2.88 -0.66 30.59
N ILE A 506 -3.39 -1.89 30.73
CA ILE A 506 -2.99 -2.83 31.79
C ILE A 506 -1.49 -3.13 31.66
N TYR A 507 -1.02 -3.49 30.48
CA TYR A 507 0.39 -3.83 30.25
C TYR A 507 1.31 -2.64 30.51
N ALA A 508 0.89 -1.43 30.12
CA ALA A 508 1.63 -0.21 30.42
C ALA A 508 1.67 0.13 31.92
N LYS A 509 0.62 -0.18 32.68
CA LYS A 509 0.57 0.04 34.14
C LYS A 509 1.35 -1.00 34.93
N LEU A 510 1.45 -2.21 34.41
CA LEU A 510 2.18 -3.32 35.01
C LEU A 510 3.64 -3.40 34.55
N ASP A 511 4.04 -2.56 33.59
CA ASP A 511 5.36 -2.54 32.95
C ASP A 511 5.75 -3.90 32.33
N ILE A 512 4.81 -4.49 31.58
CA ILE A 512 4.97 -5.78 30.90
C ILE A 512 4.71 -5.65 29.40
N HIS A 513 5.24 -6.58 28.61
CA HIS A 513 5.19 -6.56 27.15
C HIS A 513 4.48 -7.76 26.54
N LYS A 514 4.30 -8.87 27.28
CA LYS A 514 3.67 -10.10 26.77
C LYS A 514 2.74 -10.75 27.80
N LYS A 515 1.81 -11.58 27.31
CA LYS A 515 0.85 -12.31 28.15
C LYS A 515 1.54 -13.23 29.17
N GLN A 516 2.66 -13.85 28.81
CA GLN A 516 3.39 -14.72 29.72
C GLN A 516 3.91 -13.96 30.94
N GLU A 517 4.45 -12.75 30.73
CA GLU A 517 4.93 -11.88 31.81
C GLU A 517 3.80 -11.44 32.75
N LEU A 518 2.56 -11.29 32.25
CA LEU A 518 1.40 -11.07 33.11
C LEU A 518 1.14 -12.27 34.03
N LEU A 519 1.25 -13.49 33.51
CA LEU A 519 1.02 -14.71 34.28
C LEU A 519 2.12 -14.89 35.33
N ASP A 520 3.39 -14.71 34.94
CA ASP A 520 4.53 -14.79 35.83
C ASP A 520 4.43 -13.72 36.95
N LEU A 521 3.96 -12.51 36.62
CA LEU A 521 3.71 -11.45 37.59
C LEU A 521 2.57 -11.82 38.55
N ILE A 522 1.45 -12.37 38.07
CA ILE A 522 0.34 -12.84 38.93
C ILE A 522 0.80 -13.94 39.88
N GLU A 523 1.63 -14.87 39.41
CA GLU A 523 2.17 -15.96 40.22
C GLU A 523 3.13 -15.48 41.32
N SER A 524 3.79 -14.34 41.12
CA SER A 524 4.72 -13.75 42.09
C SER A 524 4.07 -13.14 43.34
N PHE A 525 2.74 -12.92 43.34
CA PHE A 525 2.00 -12.42 44.50
C PHE A 525 1.44 -13.59 45.31
N ASP A 526 1.70 -13.64 46.62
CA ASP A 526 1.12 -14.67 47.49
C ASP A 526 -0.37 -14.36 47.74
N PRO A 527 -1.30 -15.26 47.40
CA PRO A 527 -2.73 -15.06 47.65
C PRO A 527 -3.09 -14.87 49.14
N ASN A 528 -2.18 -15.18 50.07
CA ASN A 528 -2.37 -14.99 51.51
C ASN A 528 -2.05 -13.57 52.00
N ASP A 529 -1.44 -12.71 51.16
CA ASP A 529 -1.12 -11.32 51.51
C ASP A 529 -2.36 -10.40 51.50
N LEU A 530 -3.49 -10.87 50.97
CA LEU A 530 -4.80 -10.25 51.16
C LEU A 530 -5.32 -10.61 52.55
N GLN A 531 -5.14 -9.70 53.51
CA GLN A 531 -5.84 -9.79 54.79
C GLN A 531 -7.35 -9.60 54.56
N GLU A 532 -8.15 -10.51 55.11
CA GLU A 532 -9.62 -10.58 54.97
C GLU A 532 -10.35 -9.28 55.38
#